data_AF-A0A401TBY6-F1
#
_entry.id   AF-A0A401TBY6-F1
#
_cell.length_a   1.000
_cell.length_b   1.000
_cell.length_c   1.000
_cell.angle_alpha   90.00
_cell.angle_beta   90.00
_cell.angle_gamma   90.00
#
_symmetry.space_group_name_H-M   'P 1'
#
loop_
_entity.id
_entity.type
_entity.pdbx_description
1 polymer ?
#
loop_
_entity_poly.entity_id
_entity_poly.type
_entity_poly.pdbx_seq_one_letter_code
_entity_poly.pdbx_strand_id
1 'polypeptide(L)'
;QEELGPSKQASEEAISIHHSLACRAEEYNKRPHVFRLKTADWRIFLFQAENAEQMSSWITRINLVAAMFSSPPFPAAVGSKRKFNRPILPSVTSKQSEVRFHAMPADQGASGLPE
;
A
#
# COMPACT_ATOMS: atom_id res chain seq x y z
N GLN A 1 13.96 38.91 40.03
CA GLN A 1 14.54 38.64 38.71
C GLN A 1 14.48 37.13 38.53
N GLU A 2 13.35 36.64 38.01
CA GLU A 2 13.10 35.21 37.78
C GLU A 2 13.76 34.81 36.46
N GLU A 3 14.87 34.10 36.54
CA GLU A 3 15.47 33.37 35.42
C GLU A 3 14.94 31.92 35.48
N LEU A 4 13.84 31.67 34.78
CA LEU A 4 13.28 30.33 34.62
C LEU A 4 14.14 29.61 33.57
N GLY A 5 14.98 28.69 34.04
CA GLY A 5 15.90 27.88 33.23
C GLY A 5 15.24 27.12 32.08
N PRO A 6 16.03 26.48 31.21
CA PRO A 6 15.59 25.99 29.90
C PRO A 6 14.40 25.06 30.09
N SER A 7 13.23 25.53 29.67
CA SER A 7 12.01 24.76 29.63
C SER A 7 12.30 23.54 28.78
N LYS A 8 12.37 22.39 29.47
CA LYS A 8 12.46 21.03 28.97
C LYS A 8 12.10 21.00 27.49
N GLN A 9 13.09 20.70 26.66
CA GLN A 9 12.89 20.20 25.32
C GLN A 9 11.87 19.06 25.43
N ALA A 10 10.60 19.39 25.21
CA ALA A 10 9.62 18.40 24.83
C ALA A 10 10.24 17.82 23.58
N SER A 11 10.72 16.59 23.66
CA SER A 11 10.91 15.79 22.46
C SER A 11 9.55 15.79 21.76
N GLU A 12 9.38 16.72 20.81
CA GLU A 12 8.19 16.81 19.99
C GLU A 12 8.09 15.48 19.26
N GLU A 13 7.21 14.61 19.74
CA GLU A 13 6.82 13.41 19.03
C GLU A 13 6.01 13.86 17.80
N ALA A 14 6.74 14.28 16.77
CA ALA A 14 6.16 14.73 15.51
C ALA A 14 5.50 13.53 14.82
N ILE A 15 4.23 13.69 14.46
CA ILE A 15 3.49 12.68 13.69
C ILE A 15 3.71 12.97 12.21
N SER A 16 4.32 12.03 11.49
CA SER A 16 4.47 12.14 10.04
C SER A 16 3.11 11.95 9.35
N ILE A 17 2.71 12.92 8.53
CA ILE A 17 1.43 12.92 7.80
C ILE A 17 1.58 12.42 6.35
N HIS A 18 2.77 12.03 5.93
CA HIS A 18 3.00 11.48 4.59
C HIS A 18 2.20 10.19 4.38
N HIS A 19 1.45 10.10 3.27
CA HIS A 19 0.50 9.02 3.00
C HIS A 19 -0.51 8.77 4.14
N SER A 20 -0.80 9.78 4.96
CA SER A 20 -1.84 9.66 5.97
C SER A 20 -3.23 9.87 5.38
N LEU A 21 -4.22 9.32 6.07
CA LEU A 21 -5.62 9.52 5.78
C LEU A 21 -6.34 9.96 7.05
N ALA A 22 -6.93 11.14 7.01
CA ALA A 22 -7.83 11.64 8.04
C ALA A 22 -9.29 11.42 7.63
N CYS A 23 -10.12 10.90 8.54
CA CYS A 23 -11.56 10.73 8.34
C CYS A 23 -12.34 10.89 9.64
N ARG A 24 -13.65 11.12 9.56
CA ARG A 24 -14.51 11.09 10.75
C ARG A 24 -14.45 9.72 11.42
N ALA A 25 -14.44 9.68 12.75
CA ALA A 25 -14.47 8.44 13.51
C ALA A 25 -15.91 7.96 13.74
N GLU A 26 -16.55 7.37 12.72
CA GLU A 26 -17.96 6.94 12.78
C GLU A 26 -18.24 5.88 13.86
N GLU A 27 -17.27 5.00 14.10
CA GLU A 27 -17.34 3.95 15.12
C GLU A 27 -17.17 4.51 16.55
N TYR A 28 -16.66 5.74 16.70
CA TYR A 28 -16.37 6.34 18.00
C TYR A 28 -17.47 7.30 18.44
N ASN A 29 -18.33 6.86 19.35
CA ASN A 29 -19.49 7.62 19.82
C ASN A 29 -19.36 8.15 21.25
N LYS A 30 -18.19 8.01 21.89
CA LYS A 30 -18.00 8.47 23.29
C LYS A 30 -17.84 9.99 23.41
N ARG A 31 -17.32 10.65 22.37
CA ARG A 31 -17.15 12.11 22.32
C ARG A 31 -17.51 12.65 20.94
N PRO A 32 -18.12 13.84 20.85
CA PRO A 32 -18.42 14.46 19.56
C PRO A 32 -17.15 15.01 18.91
N HIS A 33 -17.24 15.31 17.62
CA HIS A 33 -16.21 16.00 16.83
C HIS A 33 -14.85 15.27 16.83
N VAL A 34 -14.88 13.94 16.87
CA VAL A 34 -13.68 13.10 16.81
C VAL A 34 -13.40 12.65 15.39
N PHE A 35 -12.16 12.83 14.96
CA PHE A 35 -11.64 12.30 13.71
C PHE A 35 -10.47 11.36 13.98
N ARG A 36 -10.27 10.44 13.05
CA ARG A 36 -9.20 9.44 13.06
C ARG A 36 -8.14 9.82 12.03
N LEU A 37 -6.88 9.71 12.41
CA LEU A 37 -5.74 9.80 11.50
C LEU A 37 -5.07 8.43 11.40
N LYS A 38 -4.98 7.85 10.21
CA LYS A 38 -4.18 6.67 9.92
C LYS A 38 -2.91 7.10 9.20
N THR A 39 -1.75 6.76 9.76
CA THR A 39 -0.43 7.11 9.22
C THR A 39 0.18 5.97 8.41
N ALA A 40 1.27 6.24 7.68
CA ALA A 40 1.94 5.27 6.80
C ALA A 40 2.54 4.06 7.54
N ASP A 41 2.89 4.26 8.80
CA ASP A 41 3.38 3.26 9.75
C ASP A 41 2.26 2.50 10.47
N TRP A 42 1.03 2.58 9.94
CA TRP A 42 -0.17 1.87 10.41
C TRP A 42 -0.70 2.27 11.78
N ARG A 43 -0.13 3.32 12.40
CA ARG A 43 -0.66 3.86 13.65
C ARG A 43 -2.02 4.53 13.39
N ILE A 44 -2.87 4.48 14.41
CA ILE A 44 -4.18 5.10 14.41
C ILE A 44 -4.26 6.06 15.59
N PHE A 45 -4.53 7.32 15.31
CA PHE A 45 -4.73 8.36 16.31
C PHE A 45 -6.18 8.86 16.28
N LEU A 46 -6.72 9.21 17.44
CA LEU A 46 -8.01 9.86 17.59
C LEU A 46 -7.79 11.28 18.09
N PHE A 47 -8.34 12.24 17.38
CA PHE A 47 -8.26 13.66 17.73
C PHE A 47 -9.66 14.21 17.92
N GLN A 48 -9.85 14.95 19.01
CA GLN A 48 -11.09 15.68 19.28
C GLN A 48 -10.90 17.14 18.87
N ALA A 49 -11.77 17.63 17.97
CA ALA A 49 -11.84 19.05 17.64
C ALA A 49 -12.83 19.78 18.56
N GLU A 50 -12.74 21.11 18.59
CA GLU A 50 -13.65 21.95 19.38
C GLU A 50 -15.09 21.91 18.85
N ASN A 51 -15.27 21.79 17.54
CA ASN A 51 -16.57 21.75 16.87
C ASN A 51 -16.51 21.01 15.53
N ALA A 52 -17.65 20.86 14.87
CA ALA A 52 -17.79 20.11 13.61
C ALA A 52 -17.07 20.78 12.42
N GLU A 53 -17.01 22.12 12.38
CA GLU A 53 -16.35 22.88 11.32
C GLU A 53 -14.83 22.75 11.43
N GLN A 54 -14.29 22.91 12.64
CA GLN A 54 -12.88 22.67 12.97
C GLN A 54 -12.48 21.24 12.59
N MET A 55 -13.27 20.23 12.96
CA MET A 55 -13.02 18.83 12.57
C MET A 55 -12.91 18.68 11.05
N SER A 56 -13.87 19.24 10.31
CA SER A 56 -13.90 19.16 8.84
C SER A 56 -12.71 19.89 8.21
N SER A 57 -12.34 21.06 8.76
CA SER A 57 -11.17 21.84 8.35
C SER A 57 -9.86 21.06 8.58
N TRP A 58 -9.69 20.45 9.76
CA TRP A 58 -8.54 19.62 10.08
C TRP A 58 -8.41 18.42 9.14
N ILE A 59 -9.50 17.67 8.93
CA ILE A 59 -9.54 16.54 8.00
C ILE A 59 -9.10 16.99 6.59
N THR A 60 -9.68 18.09 6.11
CA THR A 60 -9.41 18.60 4.76
C THR A 60 -7.95 19.04 4.59
N ARG A 61 -7.41 19.80 5.55
CA ARG A 61 -6.03 20.31 5.50
C ARG A 61 -5.01 19.19 5.54
N ILE A 62 -5.20 18.20 6.42
CA ILE A 62 -4.30 17.05 6.51
C ILE A 62 -4.33 16.26 5.20
N ASN A 63 -5.52 15.94 4.68
CA ASN A 63 -5.65 15.18 3.44
C ASN A 63 -5.10 15.94 2.22
N LEU A 64 -5.27 17.26 2.17
CA LEU A 64 -4.69 18.11 1.13
C LEU A 64 -3.17 17.99 1.13
N VAL A 65 -2.54 18.18 2.29
CA VAL A 65 -1.08 18.09 2.41
C VAL A 65 -0.61 16.67 2.11
N ALA A 66 -1.25 15.64 2.67
CA ALA A 66 -0.92 14.25 2.39
C ALA A 66 -0.99 13.92 0.88
N ALA A 67 -1.97 14.47 0.15
CA ALA A 67 -2.10 14.30 -1.30
C ALA A 67 -1.04 15.10 -2.08
N MET A 68 -0.75 16.34 -1.68
CA MET A 68 0.27 17.18 -2.35
C MET A 68 1.67 16.57 -2.31
N PHE A 69 2.01 15.89 -1.21
CA PHE A 69 3.29 15.21 -1.03
C PHE A 69 3.23 13.71 -1.40
N SER A 70 2.11 13.24 -1.96
CA SER A 70 2.00 11.87 -2.48
C SER A 70 2.66 11.72 -3.86
N SER A 71 2.82 10.47 -4.32
CA SER A 71 3.44 10.19 -5.62
C SER A 71 2.65 10.89 -6.76
N PRO A 72 3.34 11.51 -7.74
CA PRO A 72 2.69 12.03 -8.93
C PRO A 72 1.86 10.93 -9.62
N PRO A 73 0.75 11.27 -10.30
CA PRO A 73 0.05 10.32 -11.14
C PRO A 73 1.06 9.63 -12.06
N PHE A 74 1.03 8.30 -12.11
CA PHE A 74 1.92 7.57 -13.01
C PHE A 74 1.74 8.12 -14.43
N PRO A 75 2.85 8.34 -15.17
CA PRO A 75 2.77 8.66 -16.58
C PRO A 75 1.83 7.67 -17.28
N ALA A 76 1.01 8.15 -18.21
CA ALA A 76 0.10 7.29 -18.96
C ALA A 76 0.87 6.06 -19.46
N ALA A 77 0.32 4.86 -19.19
CA ALA A 77 0.97 3.62 -19.59
C ALA A 77 1.35 3.71 -21.07
N VAL A 78 2.60 3.39 -21.38
CA VAL A 78 3.25 3.60 -22.70
C VAL A 78 2.56 2.83 -23.86
N GLY A 79 1.47 2.10 -23.57
CA GLY A 79 0.61 1.43 -24.55
C GLY A 79 -0.70 2.14 -24.88
N SER A 80 -1.06 3.27 -24.25
CA SER A 80 -2.31 3.99 -24.52
C SER A 80 -2.24 4.80 -25.83
N LYS A 81 -2.14 4.10 -26.97
CA LYS A 81 -2.44 4.70 -28.27
C LYS A 81 -3.96 4.77 -28.42
N ARG A 82 -4.50 5.88 -28.97
CA ARG A 82 -5.94 6.15 -29.19
C ARG A 82 -6.71 5.06 -29.98
N LYS A 83 -6.00 4.08 -30.54
CA LYS A 83 -6.56 2.92 -31.24
C LYS A 83 -6.11 1.65 -30.54
N PHE A 84 -7.06 1.02 -29.86
CA PHE A 84 -6.93 -0.36 -29.40
C PHE A 84 -6.83 -1.27 -30.63
N ASN A 85 -5.62 -1.72 -30.96
CA ASN A 85 -5.45 -2.81 -31.91
C ASN A 85 -5.64 -4.10 -31.13
N ARG A 86 -6.72 -4.84 -31.41
CA ARG A 86 -6.94 -6.16 -30.81
C ARG A 86 -5.71 -7.02 -31.13
N PRO A 87 -4.99 -7.56 -30.13
CA PRO A 87 -3.94 -8.52 -30.42
C PRO A 87 -4.56 -9.66 -31.22
N ILE A 88 -3.99 -9.96 -32.39
CA ILE A 88 -4.46 -11.04 -33.24
C ILE A 88 -4.12 -12.32 -32.50
N LEU A 89 -5.13 -12.96 -31.91
CA LEU A 89 -4.97 -14.28 -31.33
C LEU A 89 -4.48 -15.22 -32.45
N PRO A 90 -3.50 -16.11 -32.18
CA PRO A 90 -3.13 -17.12 -33.16
C PRO A 90 -4.37 -17.95 -33.51
N SER A 91 -4.81 -17.87 -34.76
CA SER A 91 -6.05 -18.51 -35.26
C SER A 91 -5.91 -20.02 -35.45
N VAL A 92 -4.88 -20.66 -34.90
CA VAL A 92 -4.62 -22.09 -35.08
C VAL A 92 -4.17 -22.71 -33.76
N THR A 93 -4.79 -23.85 -33.44
CA THR A 93 -4.43 -24.70 -32.31
C THR A 93 -3.10 -25.40 -32.59
N SER A 94 -2.22 -25.46 -31.58
CA SER A 94 -0.95 -26.17 -31.66
C SER A 94 -1.18 -27.67 -31.77
N LYS A 95 -0.49 -28.36 -32.71
CA LYS A 95 -0.53 -29.81 -32.91
C LYS A 95 0.49 -30.55 -32.02
N GLN A 96 0.63 -30.17 -30.77
CA GLN A 96 1.60 -30.83 -29.89
C GLN A 96 0.93 -32.02 -29.21
N SER A 97 1.26 -33.22 -29.68
CA SER A 97 0.85 -34.47 -29.03
C SER A 97 1.42 -34.55 -27.62
N GLU A 98 0.58 -34.92 -26.67
CA GLU A 98 0.89 -35.11 -25.26
C GLU A 98 2.21 -35.89 -25.09
N VAL A 99 3.20 -35.24 -24.47
CA VAL A 99 4.41 -35.92 -24.06
C VAL A 99 4.03 -36.78 -22.86
N ARG A 100 3.68 -38.04 -23.13
CA ARG A 100 3.48 -39.09 -22.13
C ARG A 100 4.76 -39.18 -21.30
N PHE A 101 4.70 -38.76 -20.05
CA PHE A 101 5.78 -38.98 -19.09
C PHE A 101 5.96 -40.49 -18.95
N HIS A 102 6.99 -41.02 -19.60
CA HIS A 102 7.36 -42.42 -19.43
C HIS A 102 8.02 -42.56 -18.07
N ALA A 103 7.37 -43.31 -17.18
CA ALA A 103 7.90 -43.68 -15.88
C ALA A 103 9.25 -44.40 -16.02
N MET A 104 10.13 -44.10 -15.07
CA MET A 104 11.46 -44.69 -14.85
C MET A 104 11.39 -46.22 -14.73
N PRO A 105 12.31 -46.98 -15.36
CA PRO A 105 12.71 -48.27 -14.84
C PRO A 105 13.87 -48.11 -13.85
N ALA A 106 13.72 -48.78 -12.71
CA ALA A 106 14.70 -48.88 -11.65
C ALA A 106 15.93 -49.70 -12.06
N ASP A 107 17.08 -49.30 -11.51
CA ASP A 107 18.17 -50.13 -10.96
C ASP A 107 18.55 -51.42 -11.69
N GLN A 108 19.76 -51.47 -12.25
CA GLN A 108 20.62 -52.67 -12.18
C GLN A 108 22.08 -52.25 -12.03
N GLY A 109 22.58 -52.33 -10.80
CA GLY A 109 23.99 -52.43 -10.51
C GLY A 109 24.51 -53.87 -10.69
N ALA A 110 25.70 -53.95 -11.29
CA ALA A 110 26.74 -54.98 -11.12
C ALA A 110 26.39 -56.48 -11.25
N SER A 111 27.04 -57.17 -12.20
CA SER A 111 28.07 -58.20 -11.92
C SER A 111 28.44 -59.04 -13.16
N GLY A 112 29.74 -59.34 -13.33
CA GLY A 112 30.22 -60.63 -13.87
C GLY A 112 30.61 -60.74 -15.35
N LEU A 113 31.88 -60.47 -15.66
CA LEU A 113 32.70 -61.31 -16.58
C LEU A 113 32.91 -62.70 -15.91
N PRO A 114 33.12 -63.83 -16.62
CA PRO A 114 34.21 -64.00 -17.60
C PRO A 114 33.97 -64.99 -18.78
N GLU A 115 35.02 -65.02 -19.63
CA GLU A 115 35.43 -65.91 -20.75
C GLU A 115 34.53 -66.10 -21.97
#